data_AF-A0A950ICW1-F1
#
_entry.id   AF-A0A950ICW1-F1
#
_cell.length_a   1.000
_cell.length_b   1.000
_cell.length_c   1.000
_cell.angle_alpha   90.00
_cell.angle_beta   90.00
_cell.angle_gamma   90.00
#
_symmetry.space_group_name_H-M   'P 1'
#
loop_
_entity.id
_entity.type
_entity.pdbx_description
1 polymer ?
#
loop_
_entity_poly.entity_id
_entity_poly.type
_entity_poly.pdbx_seq_one_letter_code
_entity_poly.pdbx_strand_id
1 'polypeptide(L)' 'MDLEDLTMLPWVRARRALGDRPLRFRVLVPPYPAVGVGELRALRVIPLGGEHDGAWELVAGYDGYERR' A
#
# COMPACT_ATOMS: atom_id res chain seq x y z
N MET A 1 11.07 -10.98 7.92
CA MET A 1 10.13 -9.85 8.01
C MET A 1 8.82 -10.39 7.53
N ASP A 2 7.86 -10.45 8.43
CA ASP A 2 6.52 -10.94 8.10
C ASP A 2 5.80 -9.87 7.25
N LEU A 3 4.83 -10.27 6.43
CA LEU A 3 4.08 -9.31 5.62
C LEU A 3 3.17 -8.44 6.49
N GLU A 4 2.74 -8.98 7.63
CA GLU A 4 1.99 -8.24 8.63
C GLU A 4 2.80 -7.04 9.15
N ASP A 5 4.13 -7.15 9.23
CA ASP A 5 5.04 -6.07 9.65
C ASP A 5 5.08 -4.88 8.66
N LEU A 6 4.62 -5.07 7.42
CA LEU A 6 4.61 -4.02 6.39
C LEU A 6 3.34 -3.17 6.45
N THR A 7 2.32 -3.63 7.17
CA THR A 7 1.03 -2.95 7.29
C THR A 7 1.18 -1.68 8.12
N MET A 8 0.45 -0.64 7.76
CA MET A 8 0.52 0.72 8.32
C MET A 8 1.86 1.45 8.15
N LEU A 9 2.90 0.84 7.58
CA LEU A 9 4.11 1.56 7.22
C LEU A 9 3.85 2.55 6.08
N PRO A 10 4.61 3.68 6.01
CA PRO A 10 4.61 4.52 4.82
C PRO A 10 4.89 3.66 3.58
N TRP A 11 4.10 3.84 2.52
CA TRP A 11 4.15 2.96 1.35
C TRP A 11 5.56 2.86 0.73
N VAL A 12 6.35 3.93 0.80
CA VAL A 12 7.75 3.96 0.34
C VAL A 12 8.65 2.99 1.11
N ARG A 13 8.41 2.81 2.41
CA ARG A 13 9.16 1.87 3.24
C ARG A 13 8.74 0.44 2.95
N ALA A 14 7.44 0.21 2.80
CA ALA A 14 6.91 -1.09 2.37
C ALA A 14 7.44 -1.48 0.98
N ARG A 15 7.46 -0.54 0.01
CA ARG A 15 8.07 -0.76 -1.32
C ARG A 15 9.54 -1.14 -1.21
N ARG A 16 10.31 -0.43 -0.37
CA ARG A 16 11.74 -0.72 -0.18
C ARG A 16 11.95 -2.11 0.42
N ALA A 17 11.10 -2.55 1.36
CA ALA A 17 11.17 -3.89 1.92
C ALA A 17 10.90 -5.00 0.87
N LEU A 18 10.09 -4.71 -0.14
CA LEU A 18 9.84 -5.62 -1.27
C LEU A 18 10.98 -5.65 -2.31
N GLY A 19 11.95 -4.73 -2.22
CA GLY A 19 13.09 -4.64 -3.14
C GLY A 19 12.68 -4.44 -4.60
N ASP A 20 13.45 -5.03 -5.52
CA ASP A 20 13.23 -4.95 -6.97
C ASP A 20 12.16 -5.90 -7.51
N ARG A 21 11.41 -6.57 -6.64
CA ARG A 21 10.35 -7.49 -7.07
C ARG A 21 9.29 -6.73 -7.88
N PRO A 22 8.72 -7.38 -8.92
CA PRO A 22 7.59 -6.82 -9.66
C PRO A 22 6.46 -6.47 -8.71
N LEU A 23 5.91 -5.26 -8.86
CA LEU A 23 4.91 -4.73 -7.94
C LEU A 23 3.71 -4.18 -8.71
N ARG A 24 2.53 -4.67 -8.37
CA ARG A 24 1.26 -4.03 -8.66
C ARG A 24 0.90 -3.09 -7.51
N PHE A 25 0.93 -1.79 -7.78
CA PHE A 25 0.62 -0.76 -6.79
C PHE A 25 -0.81 -0.25 -6.98
N ARG A 26 -1.61 -0.27 -5.91
CA ARG A 26 -2.99 0.23 -5.93
C ARG A 26 -3.21 1.22 -4.79
N VAL A 27 -3.77 2.38 -5.13
CA VAL A 27 -4.15 3.40 -4.13
C VAL A 27 -5.66 3.40 -3.94
N LEU A 28 -6.10 3.27 -2.69
CA LEU A 28 -7.47 3.55 -2.28
C LEU A 28 -7.57 5.05 -2.02
N VAL A 29 -8.34 5.73 -2.87
CA VAL A 29 -8.66 7.15 -2.71
C VAL A 29 -9.97 7.30 -1.94
N PRO A 30 -10.15 8.38 -1.17
CA PRO A 30 -11.43 8.66 -0.53
C PRO A 30 -12.56 8.79 -1.56
N PRO A 31 -13.79 8.38 -1.21
CA PRO A 31 -14.95 8.53 -2.08
C PRO A 31 -15.48 9.99 -2.13
N TYR A 32 -14.89 10.92 -1.39
CA TYR A 32 -15.27 12.32 -1.31
C TYR A 32 -14.04 13.23 -1.25
N PRO A 33 -14.16 14.54 -1.56
CA PRO A 33 -13.09 15.50 -1.33
C PRO A 33 -12.71 15.53 0.15
N ALA A 34 -11.52 15.03 0.48
CA ALA A 34 -11.00 14.99 1.84
C ALA A 34 -9.90 16.04 2.00
N VAL A 35 -10.00 16.87 3.04
CA VAL A 35 -8.93 17.77 3.45
C VAL A 35 -8.08 17.02 4.49
N GLY A 36 -6.77 17.26 4.50
CA GLY A 36 -5.87 16.56 5.43
C GLY A 36 -5.42 15.18 4.94
N VAL A 37 -5.41 14.91 3.63
CA VAL A 37 -4.71 13.76 3.04
C VAL A 37 -3.25 13.75 3.51
N GLY A 38 -2.97 12.98 4.57
CA GLY A 38 -1.70 12.95 5.24
C GLY A 38 -0.71 12.05 4.52
N GLU A 39 -0.33 10.97 5.19
CA GLU A 39 0.65 10.01 4.67
C GLU A 39 -0.05 8.80 4.03
N LEU A 40 0.45 8.37 2.88
CA LEU A 40 -0.02 7.16 2.21
C LEU A 40 0.64 5.93 2.88
N ARG A 41 -0.17 5.12 3.55
CA ARG A 41 0.26 3.93 4.29
C ARG A 41 -0.12 2.66 3.55
N ALA A 42 0.73 1.65 3.65
CA ALA A 42 0.41 0.31 3.15
C ALA A 42 -0.70 -0.29 4.02
N LEU A 43 -1.81 -0.65 3.40
CA LEU A 43 -2.96 -1.28 4.06
C LEU A 43 -2.92 -2.80 3.92
N ARG A 44 -2.35 -3.29 2.82
CA ARG A 44 -2.23 -4.71 2.54
C ARG A 44 -1.06 -4.96 1.61
N VAL A 45 -0.29 -6.00 1.90
CA VAL A 45 0.78 -6.51 1.04
C VAL A 45 0.57 -8.01 0.89
N ILE A 46 0.39 -8.49 -0.35
CA ILE A 46 0.20 -9.92 -0.62
C ILE A 46 1.03 -10.36 -1.83
N PRO A 47 1.50 -11.61 -1.86
CA PRO A 47 2.06 -12.18 -3.08
C PRO A 47 0.93 -12.39 -4.11
N LEU A 48 1.25 -12.15 -5.38
CA LEU A 48 0.39 -12.52 -6.50
C LEU A 48 0.77 -13.92 -6.99
N GLY A 49 -0.23 -14.70 -7.40
CA GLY A 49 -0.05 -16.02 -8.00
C GLY A 49 -0.57 -16.09 -9.43
N GLY A 50 -0.43 -17.26 -10.07
CA GLY A 50 -0.90 -17.52 -11.43
C GLY A 50 0.04 -16.91 -12.49
N GLU A 51 -0.51 -16.19 -13.47
CA GLU A 51 0.29 -15.51 -14.51
C GLU A 51 1.24 -14.42 -13.99
N HIS A 52 1.08 -14.02 -12.73
CA HIS A 52 1.92 -13.02 -12.06
C HIS A 52 2.72 -13.61 -10.90
N ASP A 53 3.05 -14.90 -10.96
CA ASP A 53 3.87 -15.56 -9.95
C ASP A 53 5.21 -14.83 -9.76
N GLY A 54 5.57 -14.55 -8.50
CA GLY A 54 6.74 -13.75 -8.13
C GLY A 54 6.51 -12.24 -8.06
N ALA A 55 5.33 -11.75 -8.48
CA ALA A 55 4.93 -10.37 -8.27
C ALA A 55 4.23 -10.17 -6.92
N TRP A 56 4.17 -8.92 -6.48
CA TRP A 56 3.51 -8.51 -5.25
C TRP A 56 2.39 -7.52 -5.54
N GLU A 57 1.35 -7.53 -4.72
CA GLU A 57 0.39 -6.44 -4.66
C GLU A 57 0.59 -5.65 -3.37
N LEU A 58 0.68 -4.32 -3.51
CA LEU A 58 0.70 -3.39 -2.39
C LEU A 58 -0.48 -2.44 -2.57
N VAL A 59 -1.44 -2.55 -1.65
CA VAL A 59 -2.56 -1.63 -1.53
C VAL A 59 -2.23 -0.58 -0.49
N ALA A 60 -2.31 0.68 -0.88
CA ALA A 60 -2.06 1.80 0.01
C ALA A 60 -3.29 2.70 0.10
N GLY A 61 -3.49 3.34 1.25
CA GLY A 61 -4.52 4.35 1.46
C GLY A 61 -3.94 5.48 2.28
N TYR A 62 -4.49 6.68 2.17
CA TYR A 62 -4.00 7.75 3.02
C TYR A 62 -4.56 7.59 4.43
N ASP A 63 -3.85 8.20 5.36
CA ASP A 63 -4.22 8.31 6.76
C ASP A 63 -4.57 9.77 7.09
N GLY A 64 -5.36 9.98 8.15
CA GLY A 64 -5.69 11.32 8.65
C GLY A 64 -6.76 12.10 7.87
N TYR A 65 -7.60 11.43 7.06
CA TYR A 65 -8.70 12.13 6.38
C TYR A 65 -9.74 12.68 7.36
N GLU A 66 -10.09 13.95 7.21
CA GLU A 66 -11.29 14.52 7.83
C GLU A 66 -12.35 14.80 6.76
N ARG A 67 -13.61 14.45 7.08
CA ARG A 67 -14.75 14.76 6.22
C ARG A 67 -15.04 16.26 6.35
N ARG A 68 -15.02 16.97 5.22
CA ARG A 68 -15.43 18.38 5.15
C ARG A 68 -16.94 18.51 5.04
#